data_AF-A0A2I0CZK3-F1
#
_entry.id   AF-A0A2I0CZK3-F1
#
_cell.length_a   1.000
_cell.length_b   1.000
_cell.length_c   1.000
_cell.angle_alpha   90.00
_cell.angle_beta   90.00
_cell.angle_gamma   90.00
#
_symmetry.space_group_name_H-M   'P 1'
#
loop_
_entity.id
_entity.type
_entity.pdbx_description
1 polymer ?
#
loop_
_entity_poly.entity_id
_entity_poly.type
_entity_poly.pdbx_seq_one_letter_code
_entity_poly.pdbx_strand_id
1 'polypeptide(L)'
;YGIGTLLGMTIESWIGLGTVIVRIFCTHDPEPLIRHLGDLGYGTTRINGSGQFVPAVAILISMVPRKEAGRLLEVLKTGYPDVHFTIEDVSTMSEREIYFGARKRGIAGFIGYG
;
A
#
# COMPACT_ATOMS: atom_id res chain seq x y z
N TYR A 1 22.53 10.28 7.02
CA TYR A 1 22.62 9.66 5.69
C TYR A 1 21.57 8.57 5.63
N GLY A 2 20.35 8.93 5.22
CA GLY A 2 19.25 7.97 5.11
C GLY A 2 19.51 7.08 3.92
N ILE A 3 19.68 5.79 4.17
CA ILE A 3 19.80 4.76 3.13
C ILE A 3 18.42 4.69 2.46
N GLY A 4 18.23 5.51 1.41
CA GLY A 4 17.18 5.27 0.43
C GLY A 4 17.51 3.91 -0.18
N THR A 5 16.83 2.87 0.26
CA THR A 5 17.17 1.51 -0.12
C THR A 5 16.92 1.35 -1.61
N LEU A 6 18.05 1.16 -2.28
CA LEU A 6 18.28 0.80 -3.66
C LEU A 6 17.25 -0.23 -4.14
N LEU A 7 16.54 0.10 -5.21
CA LEU A 7 15.77 -0.85 -6.00
C LEU A 7 16.74 -1.94 -6.50
N GLY A 8 16.74 -3.11 -5.86
CA GLY A 8 17.67 -4.19 -6.21
C GLY A 8 17.38 -5.56 -5.60
N MET A 9 16.22 -5.75 -4.98
CA MET A 9 15.80 -7.07 -4.48
C MET A 9 14.74 -7.63 -5.42
N THR A 10 15.04 -8.76 -6.06
CA THR A 10 14.03 -9.55 -6.76
C THR A 10 12.92 -9.89 -5.77
N ILE A 11 11.66 -9.78 -6.21
CA ILE A 11 10.44 -9.97 -5.40
C ILE A 11 10.51 -11.29 -4.61
N GLU A 12 11.17 -12.30 -5.17
CA GLU A 12 11.34 -13.64 -4.61
C GLU A 12 12.20 -13.68 -3.33
N SER A 13 13.15 -12.76 -3.15
CA SER A 13 14.05 -12.74 -1.98
C SER A 13 13.45 -12.10 -0.72
N TRP A 14 12.25 -11.51 -0.83
CA TRP A 14 11.67 -10.63 0.17
C TRP A 14 10.61 -11.26 1.09
N ILE A 15 10.31 -12.55 0.88
CA ILE A 15 9.23 -13.26 1.58
C ILE A 15 9.70 -13.64 2.99
N GLY A 16 9.31 -12.86 4.00
CA GLY A 16 9.66 -13.07 5.41
C GLY A 16 8.53 -12.69 6.39
N LEU A 17 8.80 -12.82 7.68
CA LEU A 17 7.91 -12.37 8.77
C LEU A 17 8.03 -10.86 9.00
N GLY A 18 6.95 -10.22 9.44
CA GLY A 18 6.91 -8.79 9.80
C GLY A 18 6.12 -7.91 8.82
N THR A 19 6.29 -6.59 8.99
CA THR A 19 5.52 -5.53 8.29
C THR A 19 6.48 -4.57 7.61
N VAL A 20 6.03 -4.01 6.49
CA VAL A 20 6.76 -2.99 5.72
C VAL A 20 5.87 -1.79 5.47
N ILE A 21 6.48 -0.63 5.31
CA ILE A 21 5.81 0.58 4.85
C ILE A 21 6.02 0.68 3.36
N VAL A 22 4.93 0.68 2.59
CA VAL A 22 4.94 1.04 1.18
C VAL A 22 4.45 2.48 1.08
N ARG A 23 5.30 3.39 0.60
CA ARG A 23 4.89 4.76 0.26
C ARG A 23 4.71 4.87 -1.24
N ILE A 24 3.60 5.45 -1.67
CA ILE A 24 3.25 5.61 -3.07
C ILE A 24 3.07 7.10 -3.34
N PHE A 25 3.76 7.61 -4.35
CA PHE A 25 3.79 9.02 -4.72
C PHE A 25 2.93 9.19 -5.97
N CYS A 26 1.85 9.96 -5.84
CA CYS A 26 0.89 10.24 -6.90
C CYS A 26 0.97 11.72 -7.27
N THR A 27 1.19 12.01 -8.55
CA THR A 27 1.16 13.37 -9.13
C THR A 27 -0.20 13.72 -9.75
N HIS A 28 -1.13 12.75 -9.78
CA HIS A 28 -2.51 12.87 -10.24
C HIS A 28 -3.47 12.52 -9.11
N ASP A 29 -4.78 12.55 -9.39
CA ASP A 29 -5.80 12.18 -8.41
C ASP A 29 -5.55 10.76 -7.83
N PRO A 30 -5.24 10.65 -6.52
CA PRO A 30 -4.95 9.35 -5.91
C PRO A 30 -6.21 8.55 -5.58
N GLU A 31 -7.40 9.14 -5.69
CA GLU A 31 -8.66 8.53 -5.23
C GLU A 31 -8.96 7.16 -5.87
N PRO A 32 -8.76 6.94 -7.19
CA PRO A 32 -8.96 5.62 -7.79
C PRO A 32 -8.03 4.55 -7.20
N LEU A 33 -6.78 4.93 -6.91
CA LEU A 33 -5.81 4.03 -6.29
C LEU A 33 -6.20 3.73 -4.84
N ILE A 34 -6.54 4.74 -4.04
CA ILE A 34 -6.95 4.56 -2.64
C ILE A 34 -8.13 3.59 -2.53
N ARG A 35 -9.16 3.76 -3.38
CA ARG A 35 -10.32 2.86 -3.40
C ARG A 35 -9.95 1.43 -3.74
N HIS A 36 -9.17 1.25 -4.80
CA HIS A 36 -8.74 -0.08 -5.23
C HIS A 36 -7.88 -0.77 -4.15
N LEU A 37 -6.96 -0.04 -3.50
CA LEU A 37 -6.18 -0.56 -2.38
C LEU A 37 -7.06 -0.94 -1.19
N GLY A 38 -8.06 -0.11 -0.87
CA GLY A 38 -9.03 -0.38 0.17
C GLY A 38 -9.89 -1.63 -0.11
N ASP A 39 -10.34 -1.83 -1.35
CA ASP A 39 -11.10 -3.02 -1.77
C ASP A 39 -10.26 -4.31 -1.67
N LEU A 40 -8.95 -4.20 -1.81
CA LEU A 40 -8.00 -5.29 -1.61
C LEU A 40 -7.64 -5.53 -0.13
N GLY A 41 -8.08 -4.64 0.77
CA GLY A 41 -7.83 -4.73 2.22
C GLY A 41 -6.58 -3.99 2.71
N TYR A 42 -5.96 -3.16 1.87
CA TYR A 42 -4.79 -2.35 2.23
C TYR A 42 -5.25 -1.01 2.82
N GLY A 43 -5.05 -0.82 4.13
CA GLY A 43 -5.28 0.45 4.79
C GLY A 43 -4.26 1.48 4.31
N THR A 44 -4.76 2.63 3.83
CA THR A 44 -3.92 3.68 3.23
C THR A 44 -4.16 5.01 3.92
N THR A 45 -3.08 5.62 4.42
CA THR A 45 -3.09 7.01 4.90
C THR A 45 -2.64 7.93 3.76
N ARG A 46 -3.40 9.00 3.50
CA ARG A 46 -3.06 10.01 2.49
C ARG A 46 -2.45 11.24 3.15
N ILE A 47 -1.31 11.70 2.64
CA ILE A 47 -0.70 12.99 2.94
C ILE A 47 -0.67 13.81 1.65
N ASN A 48 -1.18 15.03 1.69
CA ASN A 48 -1.08 15.97 0.56
C ASN A 48 0.13 16.89 0.73
N GLY A 49 0.79 17.23 -0.37
CA GLY A 49 1.92 18.13 -0.38
C GLY A 49 2.19 18.72 -1.76
N SER A 50 3.32 19.41 -1.87
CA SER A 50 3.85 20.00 -3.10
C SER A 50 5.36 19.77 -3.17
N GLY A 51 5.89 19.73 -4.39
CA GLY A 51 7.33 19.61 -4.66
C GLY A 51 7.82 20.76 -5.54
N GLN A 52 9.13 20.91 -5.67
CA GLN A 52 9.70 21.95 -6.54
C GLN A 52 9.26 21.85 -8.00
N PHE A 53 9.13 20.62 -8.52
CA PHE A 53 8.79 20.37 -9.92
C PHE A 53 7.31 19.99 -10.12
N VAL A 54 6.62 19.60 -9.05
CA VAL A 54 5.23 19.14 -9.11
C VAL A 54 4.42 19.91 -8.07
N PRO A 55 3.49 20.80 -8.48
CA PRO A 55 2.76 21.66 -7.56
C PRO A 55 1.86 20.93 -6.57
N ALA A 56 1.37 19.73 -6.93
CA ALA A 56 0.50 18.92 -6.09
C ALA A 56 0.92 17.45 -6.13
N VAL A 57 1.16 16.87 -4.97
CA VAL A 57 1.52 15.46 -4.79
C VAL A 57 0.69 14.88 -3.66
N ALA A 58 0.21 13.66 -3.83
CA ALA A 58 -0.32 12.85 -2.74
C ALA A 58 0.66 11.71 -2.44
N ILE A 59 1.05 11.61 -1.18
CA ILE A 59 1.85 10.50 -0.65
C ILE A 59 0.89 9.57 0.09
N LEU A 60 0.73 8.37 -0.43
CA LEU A 60 -0.05 7.30 0.19
C LEU A 60 0.90 6.43 0.99
N ILE A 61 0.53 6.11 2.22
CA ILE A 61 1.33 5.27 3.12
C ILE A 61 0.49 4.08 3.52
N SER A 62 0.96 2.88 3.17
CA SER A 62 0.35 1.61 3.57
C SER A 62 1.33 0.80 4.40
N MET A 63 0.90 0.32 5.57
CA MET A 63 1.66 -0.66 6.34
C MET A 63 1.15 -2.05 5.97
N VAL A 64 2.01 -2.88 5.38
CA VAL A 64 1.62 -4.12 4.72
C VAL A 64 2.43 -5.28 5.28
N PRO A 65 1.81 -6.42 5.61
CA PRO A 65 2.57 -7.63 5.95
C PRO A 65 3.53 -7.97 4.82
N ARG A 66 4.77 -8.33 5.12
CA ARG A 66 5.79 -8.65 4.09
C ARG A 66 5.30 -9.66 3.04
N LYS A 67 4.58 -10.69 3.50
CA LYS A 67 3.98 -11.72 2.64
C LYS A 67 2.97 -11.18 1.61
N GLU A 68 2.35 -10.04 1.87
CA GLU A 68 1.37 -9.39 0.98
C GLU A 68 1.98 -8.24 0.17
N ALA A 69 3.20 -7.80 0.52
CA ALA A 69 3.86 -6.70 -0.18
C ALA A 69 4.06 -7.02 -1.66
N GLY A 70 4.47 -8.25 -2.00
CA GLY A 70 4.65 -8.68 -3.40
C GLY A 70 3.39 -8.46 -4.25
N ARG A 71 2.22 -8.87 -3.73
CA ARG A 71 0.92 -8.68 -4.39
C ARG A 71 0.58 -7.20 -4.57
N LEU A 72 0.82 -6.37 -3.55
CA LEU A 72 0.61 -4.92 -3.66
C LEU A 72 1.50 -4.32 -4.76
N LEU A 73 2.78 -4.72 -4.84
CA LEU A 73 3.70 -4.24 -5.86
C LEU A 73 3.28 -4.64 -7.27
N GLU A 74 2.74 -5.86 -7.46
CA GLU A 74 2.18 -6.27 -8.74
C GLU A 74 0.97 -5.41 -9.15
N VAL A 75 0.06 -5.13 -8.22
CA VAL A 75 -1.08 -4.22 -8.46
C VAL A 75 -0.61 -2.84 -8.88
N LEU A 76 0.39 -2.27 -8.21
CA LEU A 76 0.95 -0.97 -8.56
C LEU A 76 1.61 -0.98 -9.94
N LYS A 77 2.48 -1.97 -10.22
CA LYS A 77 3.20 -2.08 -11.49
C LYS A 77 2.29 -2.30 -12.70
N THR A 78 1.19 -3.03 -12.52
CA THR A 78 0.28 -3.39 -13.61
C THR A 78 -0.86 -2.40 -13.80
N GLY A 79 -1.44 -1.89 -12.70
CA GLY A 79 -2.61 -1.01 -12.73
C GLY A 79 -2.28 0.48 -12.68
N TYR A 80 -1.09 0.86 -12.20
CA TYR A 80 -0.71 2.24 -11.93
C TYR A 80 0.76 2.51 -12.31
N PRO A 81 1.18 2.29 -13.57
CA PRO A 81 2.60 2.39 -13.96
C PRO A 81 3.22 3.78 -13.77
N ASP A 82 2.38 4.83 -13.66
CA ASP A 82 2.81 6.21 -13.49
C ASP A 82 3.11 6.61 -12.04
N VAL A 83 2.87 5.72 -11.07
CA VAL A 83 3.17 6.00 -9.66
C VAL A 83 4.57 5.53 -9.29
N HIS A 84 5.23 6.33 -8.45
CA HIS A 84 6.49 5.92 -7.84
C HIS A 84 6.22 5.38 -6.44
N PHE A 85 7.03 4.42 -5.97
CA PHE A 85 6.89 3.92 -4.61
C PHE A 85 8.24 3.59 -3.96
N THR A 86 8.26 3.66 -2.63
CA THR A 86 9.37 3.17 -1.80
C THR A 86 8.86 2.12 -0.84
N ILE A 87 9.78 1.24 -0.40
CA ILE A 87 9.48 0.23 0.60
C ILE A 87 10.50 0.36 1.73
N GLU A 88 10.00 0.42 2.95
CA GLU A 88 10.80 0.55 4.15
C GLU A 88 10.43 -0.52 5.17
N ASP A 89 11.45 -1.10 5.79
CA ASP A 89 11.29 -2.12 6.83
C ASP A 89 10.87 -1.49 8.15
N VAL A 90 9.89 -2.11 8.81
CA VAL A 90 9.45 -1.70 10.15
C VAL A 90 10.12 -2.57 11.20
N SER A 91 10.96 -1.95 12.05
CA SER A 91 11.64 -2.63 13.15
C SER A 91 10.72 -2.87 14.35
N THR A 92 9.83 -1.93 14.66
CA THR A 92 8.88 -1.99 15.77
C THR A 92 7.56 -1.34 15.36
N MET A 93 6.44 -1.99 15.66
CA MET A 93 5.09 -1.45 15.40
C MET A 93 4.18 -1.79 16.57
N SER A 94 3.38 -0.81 17.02
CA SER A 94 2.24 -1.14 17.90
C SER A 94 1.17 -1.84 17.09
N GLU A 95 0.69 -3.01 17.51
CA GLU A 95 -0.39 -3.71 16.81
C GLU A 95 -1.65 -2.85 16.73
N ARG A 96 -2.12 -2.59 15.50
CA ARG A 96 -3.45 -2.03 15.23
C ARG A 96 -4.01 -2.68 13.97
N GLU A 97 -5.25 -3.16 14.04
CA GLU A 97 -5.97 -3.79 12.92
C GLU A 97 -6.26 -2.83 11.76
N ILE A 98 -6.14 -1.52 11.96
CA ILE A 98 -6.58 -0.50 10.99
C ILE A 98 -5.74 -0.42 9.72
N TYR A 99 -4.56 -1.03 9.69
CA TYR A 99 -3.62 -0.88 8.57
C TYR A 99 -3.69 -2.03 7.55
N PHE A 100 -4.20 -3.18 7.96
CA PHE A 100 -4.36 -4.34 7.09
C PHE A 100 -5.46 -5.24 7.66
N GLY A 101 -6.67 -5.19 7.08
CA GLY A 101 -7.87 -5.70 7.77
C GLY A 101 -9.05 -6.04 6.87
N ALA A 102 -9.56 -7.26 7.07
CA ALA A 102 -10.75 -7.93 6.52
C ALA A 102 -11.37 -7.35 5.23
N ARG A 103 -11.06 -8.00 4.10
CA ARG A 103 -11.89 -8.07 2.89
C ARG A 103 -13.36 -7.99 3.30
N LYS A 104 -14.12 -6.98 2.83
CA LYS A 104 -15.57 -6.93 3.04
C LYS A 104 -16.11 -8.31 2.69
N ARG A 105 -16.53 -9.10 3.69
CA ARG A 105 -17.31 -10.31 3.46
C ARG A 105 -18.53 -9.81 2.72
N GLY A 106 -18.61 -10.14 1.43
CA GLY A 106 -19.77 -9.82 0.62
C GLY A 106 -21.01 -10.23 1.39
N ILE A 107 -21.99 -9.34 1.41
CA ILE A 107 -23.33 -9.58 1.92
C ILE A 107 -23.93 -10.69 1.03
N ALA A 108 -23.63 -11.94 1.33
CA ALA A 108 -24.08 -13.13 0.59
C ALA A 108 -24.45 -14.27 1.56
N GLY A 109 -24.83 -13.92 2.80
CA GLY A 109 -25.16 -14.89 3.85
C GLY A 109 -26.42 -14.57 4.63
N PHE A 110 -27.31 -13.71 4.13
CA PHE A 110 -28.55 -13.35 4.83
C PHE A 110 -29.75 -13.26 3.89
N ILE A 111 -30.02 -14.30 3.11
CA ILE A 111 -31.40 -14.62 2.68
C ILE A 111 -31.54 -16.14 2.74
N GLY A 112 -31.94 -16.62 3.91
CA GLY A 112 -32.26 -18.00 4.21
C GLY A 112 -33.13 -18.03 5.45
N TYR A 113 -34.41 -17.68 5.25
CA TYR A 113 -35.63 -18.13 5.96
C TYR A 113 -36.77 -17.16 5.58
N GLY A 114 -37.78 -17.68 4.90
CA GLY A 114 -38.96 -16.94 4.45
C GLY A 114 -39.55 -17.56 3.20
#